data_AF-A0A940JC06-F1
#
_entry.id   AF-A0A940JC06-F1
#
_cell.length_a   1.000
_cell.length_b   1.000
_cell.length_c   1.000
_cell.angle_alpha   90.00
_cell.angle_beta   90.00
_cell.angle_gamma   90.00
#
_symmetry.space_group_name_H-M   'P 1'
#
loop_
_entity.id
_entity.type
_entity.pdbx_description
1 polymer ?
#
loop_
_entity_poly.entity_id
_entity_poly.type
_entity_poly.pdbx_seq_one_letter_code
_entity_poly.pdbx_strand_id
1 'polypeptide(L)' 'MTKIARAIPWAIAMILIAVGEHYGLVERSSANAMFAILPVLAVITMNRRRACLPASGASQ' A
#
# COMPACT_ATOMS: atom_id res chain seq x y z
N MET A 1 14.53 7.94 -3.75
CA MET A 1 13.62 6.93 -4.34
C MET A 1 12.33 7.60 -4.77
N THR A 2 12.00 7.55 -6.07
CA THR A 2 10.87 8.28 -6.68
C THR A 2 9.54 7.79 -6.10
N LYS A 3 8.62 8.72 -5.82
CA LYS A 3 7.29 8.45 -5.21
C LYS A 3 6.51 7.36 -5.96
N ILE A 4 6.73 7.28 -7.27
CA ILE A 4 6.15 6.31 -8.19
C ILE A 4 6.54 4.88 -7.81
N ALA A 5 7.82 4.61 -7.54
CA ALA A 5 8.29 3.27 -7.17
C ALA A 5 7.65 2.73 -5.87
N ARG A 6 7.20 3.63 -4.99
CA ARG A 6 6.52 3.26 -3.73
C ARG A 6 5.02 2.99 -3.90
N ALA A 7 4.41 3.49 -4.97
CA ALA A 7 3.01 3.25 -5.29
C ALA A 7 2.79 1.91 -6.01
N ILE A 8 3.81 1.40 -6.72
CA ILE A 8 3.78 0.12 -7.44
C ILE A 8 3.31 -1.06 -6.58
N PRO A 9 3.87 -1.34 -5.38
CA PRO A 9 3.44 -2.49 -4.58
C PRO A 9 1.99 -2.37 -4.08
N TRP A 10 1.51 -1.14 -3.83
CA TRP A 10 0.11 -0.90 -3.45
C TRP A 10 -0.84 -1.12 -4.62
N ALA A 11 -0.48 -0.66 -5.82
CA ALA A 11 -1.25 -0.93 -7.03
C ALA A 11 -1.37 -2.43 -7.33
N ILE A 12 -0.26 -3.17 -7.20
CA ILE A 12 -0.25 -4.63 -7.36
C ILE A 12 -1.17 -5.31 -6.35
N ALA A 13 -1.13 -4.89 -5.08
CA ALA A 13 -2.02 -5.43 -4.05
C ALA A 13 -3.51 -5.21 -4.37
N MET A 14 -3.88 -4.01 -4.85
CA MET A 14 -5.28 -3.73 -5.23
C MET A 14 -5.73 -4.57 -6.45
N ILE A 15 -4.83 -4.79 -7.42
CA ILE A 15 -5.11 -5.63 -8.59
C ILE A 15 -5.30 -7.10 -8.18
N LEU A 16 -4.46 -7.63 -7.30
CA LEU A 16 -4.59 -9.01 -6.80
C LEU A 16 -5.90 -9.23 -6.04
N ILE A 17 -6.36 -8.24 -5.27
CA ILE A 17 -7.64 -8.31 -4.55
C ILE A 17 -8.82 -8.28 -5.54
N ALA A 18 -8.76 -7.43 -6.57
CA ALA A 18 -9.78 -7.40 -7.64
C ALA A 18 -9.88 -8.75 -8.36
N VAL A 19 -8.73 -9.34 -8.70
CA VAL A 19 -8.69 -10.66 -9.35
C VAL A 19 -9.22 -11.74 -8.41
N GLY A 20 -8.85 -11.70 -7.13
CA GLY A 20 -9.35 -12.64 -6.12
C GLY A 20 -10.87 -12.61 -5.92
N GLU A 21 -11.49 -11.43 -5.99
CA GLU A 21 -12.96 -11.29 -5.96
C GLU A 21 -13.60 -11.89 -7.21
N HIS A 22 -13.04 -11.62 -8.40
CA HIS A 22 -13.57 -12.15 -9.66
C HIS A 22 -13.56 -13.69 -9.72
N TYR A 23 -12.54 -14.34 -9.15
CA TYR A 23 -12.46 -15.80 -9.07
C TYR A 23 -13.28 -16.40 -7.92
N GLY A 24 -13.98 -15.58 -7.13
CA GLY A 24 -14.76 -16.04 -5.97
C GLY A 24 -13.92 -16.56 -4.82
N LEU A 25 -12.60 -16.33 -4.84
CA LEU A 25 -11.66 -16.65 -3.76
C LEU A 25 -11.84 -15.70 -2.57
N VAL A 26 -12.35 -14.49 -2.84
CA VAL A 26 -12.56 -13.45 -1.84
C VAL A 26 -14.03 -13.05 -1.83
N GLU A 27 -14.65 -13.15 -0.66
CA GLU A 27 -16.02 -12.73 -0.45
C GLU A 27 -16.18 -11.22 -0.70
N ARG A 28 -17.22 -10.81 -1.43
CA ARG A 28 -17.45 -9.41 -1.84
C ARG A 28 -17.38 -8.41 -0.70
N SER A 29 -17.89 -8.80 0.47
CA SER A 29 -17.89 -7.95 1.67
C SER A 29 -16.47 -7.65 2.15
N SER A 30 -15.62 -8.68 2.16
CA SER A 30 -14.20 -8.58 2.52
C SER A 30 -13.39 -7.79 1.49
N ALA A 31 -13.66 -8.00 0.19
CA ALA A 31 -13.02 -7.23 -0.88
C ALA A 31 -13.34 -5.73 -0.75
N ASN A 32 -14.62 -5.38 -0.52
CA ASN A 32 -15.04 -3.99 -0.38
C ASN A 32 -14.39 -3.30 0.83
N ALA A 33 -14.29 -4.01 1.97
CA ALA A 33 -13.58 -3.51 3.14
C ALA A 33 -12.09 -3.28 2.84
N MET A 34 -11.44 -4.21 2.13
CA MET A 34 -10.05 -4.06 1.71
C MET A 34 -9.86 -2.87 0.75
N PHE A 35 -10.74 -2.68 -0.24
CA PHE A 35 -10.68 -1.53 -1.14
C PHE A 35 -10.84 -0.18 -0.43
N ALA A 36 -11.60 -0.11 0.67
CA ALA A 36 -11.73 1.09 1.48
C ALA A 36 -10.49 1.34 2.37
N ILE A 37 -9.91 0.28 2.95
CA ILE A 37 -8.87 0.38 3.98
C ILE A 37 -7.45 0.49 3.36
N LEU A 38 -7.19 -0.21 2.24
CA LEU A 38 -5.88 -0.16 1.54
C LEU A 38 -5.42 1.25 1.14
N PRO A 39 -6.24 2.13 0.54
CA PRO A 39 -5.78 3.47 0.16
C PRO A 39 -5.43 4.32 1.39
N VAL A 40 -6.18 4.15 2.49
CA VAL A 40 -5.90 4.84 3.76
C VAL A 40 -4.56 4.37 4.34
N LEU A 41 -4.33 3.05 4.37
CA LEU A 41 -3.05 2.47 4.78
C LEU A 41 -1.89 2.85 3.86
N ALA A 42 -2.12 2.95 2.55
CA ALA A 42 -1.11 3.37 1.58
C ALA A 42 -0.66 4.80 1.88
N VAL A 43 -1.61 5.72 2.10
CA VAL A 43 -1.32 7.11 2.45
C VAL A 43 -0.63 7.20 3.82
N ILE A 44 -1.12 6.49 4.84
CA ILE A 44 -0.50 6.47 6.18
C ILE A 44 0.92 5.93 6.11
N THR A 45 1.14 4.81 5.41
CA THR A 45 2.47 4.18 5.27
C THR A 45 3.43 5.09 4.50
N MET A 46 2.93 5.75 3.44
CA MET A 46 3.72 6.65 2.62
C MET A 46 4.05 7.97 3.34
N ASN A 47 3.20 8.42 4.28
CA ASN A 47 3.46 9.56 5.16
C ASN A 47 4.35 9.20 6.36
N ARG A 48 4.13 8.06 7.05
CA ARG A 48 4.97 7.63 8.18
C ARG A 48 6.43 7.43 7.77
N ARG A 49 6.70 6.87 6.58
CA ARG A 49 8.07 6.76 6.07
C ARG A 49 8.74 8.08 5.68
N ARG A 50 8.01 9.22 5.63
CA ARG A 50 8.63 10.56 5.51
C ARG A 50 9.06 11.12 6.85
N ALA A 51 8.39 10.75 7.95
CA ALA A 51 8.73 11.21 9.29
C ALA A 51 9.94 10.47 9.90
N CYS A 52 10.23 9.24 9.46
CA CYS A 52 11.32 8.42 9.98
C CYS A 52 12.56 8.34 9.06
N LEU A 53 12.93 9.44 8.40
CA LEU A 53 14.29 9.61 7.89
C LEU A 53 15.01 10.62 8.79
N PRO A 54 15.66 10.19 9.89
CA PRO A 54 16.82 10.95 10.34
C PRO A 54 17.83 10.98 9.20
N ALA A 55 18.31 12.18 8.92
CA ALA A 55 19.28 12.47 7.87
C ALA A 55 20.54 11.60 8.02
N SER A 56 21.04 11.15 6.87
CA SER A 56 22.46 11.18 6.50
C SER A 56 23.50 11.20 7.62
N GLY A 57 24.28 10.11 7.74
CA GLY A 57 25.69 10.10 8.15
C GLY A 57 26.09 10.91 9.39
N ALA A 58 26.31 10.22 10.51
CA ALA A 58 27.37 10.58 11.45
C ALA A 58 28.50 9.55 11.28
N SER A 59 29.58 9.96 10.61
CA SER A 59 30.88 9.33 10.77
C SER A 59 31.33 9.46 12.23
N GLN A 60 31.58 8.34 12.92
CA GLN A 60 32.77 8.08 13.72
C GLN A 60 32.77 6.64 14.22
#